data_AF-A0A9Q3IR25-F1
#
_entry.id   AF-A0A9Q3IR25-F1
#
_cell.length_a   1.000
_cell.length_b   1.000
_cell.length_c   1.000
_cell.angle_alpha   90.00
_cell.angle_beta   90.00
_cell.angle_gamma   90.00
#
_symmetry.space_group_name_H-M   'P 1'
#
loop_
_entity.id
_entity.type
_entity.pdbx_description
1 polymer ?
#
loop_
_entity_poly.entity_id
_entity_poly.type
_entity_poly.pdbx_seq_one_letter_code
_entity_poly.pdbx_strand_id
1 'polypeptide(L)'
;MGLPEVASDCPTCDINKMHMVPFSNQFEHVSHLLDCVHIDLVGPITASSVSGFCYFLTIVDQATSFKIVQLLKHKSDAFNQFVIVIKEMETLHYPLLTKLISDCGGEFLNKNFKKLSVIHVFIHVFSPANTPQHNGFAERANQTILEKARCILSNSNLPNTYWAEAINISTTLCNLVPTPSRKNLSPYSLWRKASPRIKKLCVFGCRAVCGNIYPKGFR
;
A
#
# COMPACT_ATOMS: atom_id res chain seq x y z
N MET A 1 -2.29 -12.25 -40.97
CA MET A 1 -2.18 -12.90 -39.65
C MET A 1 -2.79 -11.96 -38.63
N GLY A 2 -4.04 -12.22 -38.23
CA GLY A 2 -4.72 -11.43 -37.20
C GLY A 2 -4.19 -11.79 -35.81
N LEU A 3 -3.95 -10.79 -34.98
CA LEU A 3 -3.70 -10.98 -33.55
C LEU A 3 -4.95 -11.60 -32.92
N PRO A 4 -4.82 -12.55 -31.97
CA PRO A 4 -5.97 -13.17 -31.34
C PRO A 4 -6.77 -12.11 -30.57
N GLU A 5 -8.09 -12.17 -30.72
CA GLU A 5 -9.05 -11.34 -29.97
C GLU A 5 -8.78 -11.48 -28.47
N VAL A 6 -8.64 -10.34 -27.78
CA VAL A 6 -8.52 -10.29 -26.33
C VAL A 6 -9.89 -10.69 -25.78
N ALA A 7 -9.99 -11.91 -25.24
CA ALA A 7 -11.17 -12.33 -24.48
C ALA A 7 -11.45 -11.29 -23.38
N SER A 8 -12.59 -10.61 -23.49
CA SER A 8 -12.97 -9.47 -22.62
C SER A 8 -13.31 -9.90 -21.20
N ASP A 9 -13.55 -11.19 -20.97
CA ASP A 9 -14.01 -11.73 -19.69
C ASP A 9 -12.95 -12.70 -19.16
N CYS A 10 -12.17 -12.21 -18.19
CA CYS A 10 -11.28 -13.05 -17.41
C CYS A 10 -12.04 -13.47 -16.14
N PRO A 11 -12.40 -14.75 -15.97
CA PRO A 11 -13.17 -15.20 -14.81
C PRO A 11 -12.49 -14.83 -13.48
N THR A 12 -11.15 -14.82 -13.45
CA THR A 12 -10.36 -14.35 -12.30
C THR A 12 -10.53 -12.85 -12.04
N CYS A 13 -10.67 -12.02 -13.07
CA CYS A 13 -10.94 -10.60 -12.91
C CYS A 13 -12.38 -10.34 -12.48
N ASP A 14 -13.36 -11.06 -13.00
CA ASP A 14 -14.77 -10.82 -12.68
C ASP A 14 -15.10 -11.17 -11.23
N ILE A 15 -14.60 -12.32 -10.75
CA ILE A 15 -14.77 -12.74 -9.35
C ILE A 15 -14.07 -11.79 -8.38
N ASN A 16 -12.97 -11.15 -8.79
CA ASN A 16 -12.13 -10.35 -7.90
C ASN A 16 -12.28 -8.83 -8.06
N LYS A 17 -12.93 -8.30 -9.11
CA LYS A 17 -12.94 -6.85 -9.44
C LYS A 17 -14.34 -6.23 -9.61
N MET A 18 -15.43 -6.92 -9.26
CA MET A 18 -16.75 -6.30 -9.24
C MET A 18 -16.87 -5.30 -8.08
N HIS A 19 -17.28 -4.06 -8.40
CA HIS A 19 -17.34 -2.93 -7.46
C HIS A 19 -18.70 -2.23 -7.48
N MET A 20 -19.09 -1.63 -6.34
CA MET A 20 -20.19 -0.68 -6.29
C MET A 20 -19.85 0.62 -7.03
N VAL A 21 -20.87 1.26 -7.61
CA VAL A 21 -20.76 2.48 -8.43
C VAL A 21 -20.15 3.64 -7.60
N PRO A 22 -19.22 4.44 -8.15
CA PRO A 22 -18.59 5.53 -7.42
C PRO A 22 -19.57 6.66 -7.07
N PHE A 23 -19.44 7.19 -5.84
CA PHE A 23 -20.19 8.35 -5.35
C PHE A 23 -19.57 9.69 -5.83
N SER A 24 -20.38 10.75 -5.92
CA SER A 24 -20.09 12.00 -6.66
C SER A 24 -19.20 13.05 -5.96
N ASN A 25 -18.69 12.81 -4.76
CA ASN A 25 -17.86 13.82 -4.07
C ASN A 25 -16.38 13.67 -4.41
N GLN A 26 -15.80 14.75 -4.94
CA GLN A 26 -14.37 14.83 -5.23
C GLN A 26 -13.61 15.17 -3.94
N PHE A 27 -12.51 14.45 -3.69
CA PHE A 27 -11.57 14.80 -2.63
C PHE A 27 -10.93 16.16 -2.92
N GLU A 28 -10.63 16.94 -1.89
CA GLU A 28 -9.84 18.16 -2.05
C GLU A 28 -8.51 17.84 -2.75
N HIS A 29 -8.14 18.67 -3.72
CA HIS A 29 -6.87 18.49 -4.43
C HIS A 29 -5.70 18.85 -3.49
N VAL A 30 -4.71 17.96 -3.40
CA VAL A 30 -3.49 18.16 -2.61
C VAL A 30 -2.29 18.15 -3.54
N SER A 31 -1.44 19.17 -3.43
CA SER A 31 -0.37 19.46 -4.41
C SER A 31 1.02 19.04 -3.94
N HIS A 32 1.31 19.04 -2.64
CA HIS A 32 2.65 18.76 -2.12
C HIS A 32 2.72 17.44 -1.35
N LEU A 33 3.91 16.83 -1.39
CA LEU A 33 4.20 15.60 -0.67
C LEU A 33 4.00 15.80 0.83
N LEU A 34 3.39 14.81 1.48
CA LEU A 34 3.13 14.81 2.93
C LEU A 34 2.17 15.91 3.45
N ASP A 35 1.57 16.72 2.57
CA ASP A 35 0.50 17.64 2.96
C ASP A 35 -0.70 16.88 3.55
N CYS A 36 -1.02 15.73 2.95
CA CYS A 36 -2.08 14.84 3.43
C CYS A 36 -1.72 13.37 3.18
N VAL A 37 -1.70 12.59 4.26
CA VAL A 37 -1.44 11.16 4.26
C VAL A 37 -2.64 10.42 4.83
N HIS A 38 -3.05 9.37 4.14
CA HIS A 38 -4.11 8.46 4.59
C HIS A 38 -3.50 7.17 5.11
N ILE A 39 -4.01 6.67 6.23
CA ILE A 39 -3.60 5.38 6.79
C ILE A 39 -4.79 4.48 7.08
N ASP A 40 -4.59 3.18 6.94
CA ASP A 40 -5.58 2.16 7.26
C ASP A 40 -4.89 0.82 7.60
N LEU A 41 -5.47 0.07 8.55
CA LEU A 41 -4.94 -1.21 9.00
C LEU A 41 -5.79 -2.36 8.45
N VAL A 42 -5.15 -3.29 7.74
CA VAL A 42 -5.83 -4.48 7.21
C VAL A 42 -5.44 -5.72 8.01
N GLY A 43 -6.44 -6.46 8.47
CA GLY A 43 -6.29 -7.77 9.10
C GLY A 43 -7.29 -8.00 10.25
N PRO A 44 -7.18 -9.14 10.95
CA PRO A 44 -6.21 -10.20 10.73
C PRO A 44 -6.47 -10.97 9.42
N ILE A 45 -5.39 -11.35 8.72
CA ILE A 45 -5.42 -12.23 7.56
C ILE A 45 -5.08 -13.65 8.01
N THR A 46 -5.96 -14.59 7.69
CA THR A 46 -5.83 -16.00 8.06
C THR A 46 -5.64 -16.86 6.80
N ALA A 47 -4.69 -17.78 6.75
CA ALA A 47 -3.66 -18.07 7.75
C ALA A 47 -2.55 -16.98 7.80
N SER A 48 -1.77 -16.98 8.88
CA SER A 48 -0.59 -16.12 8.97
C SER A 48 0.38 -16.38 7.81
N SER A 49 1.14 -15.36 7.44
CA SER A 49 2.13 -15.52 6.37
C SER A 49 3.27 -16.48 6.79
N VAL A 50 4.11 -16.88 5.83
CA VAL A 50 5.32 -17.70 6.09
C VAL A 50 6.18 -17.10 7.21
N SER A 51 6.30 -15.76 7.26
CA SER A 51 7.08 -15.04 8.28
C SER A 51 6.28 -14.68 9.55
N GLY A 52 5.04 -15.16 9.67
CA GLY A 52 4.18 -14.96 10.84
C GLY A 52 3.49 -13.59 10.91
N PHE A 53 3.49 -12.80 9.84
CA PHE A 53 2.66 -11.59 9.75
C PHE A 53 1.18 -11.95 9.68
N CYS A 54 0.35 -11.11 10.28
CA CYS A 54 -1.12 -11.26 10.34
C CYS A 54 -1.86 -10.00 9.88
N TYR A 55 -1.19 -8.85 9.81
CA TYR A 55 -1.77 -7.57 9.43
C TYR A 55 -0.84 -6.83 8.48
N PHE A 56 -1.35 -5.80 7.81
CA PHE A 56 -0.51 -4.81 7.17
C PHE A 56 -1.10 -3.40 7.31
N LEU A 57 -0.24 -2.43 7.56
CA LEU A 57 -0.58 -1.01 7.59
C LEU A 57 -0.34 -0.42 6.21
N THR A 58 -1.35 0.22 5.64
CA THR A 58 -1.25 0.96 4.38
C THR A 58 -1.14 2.45 4.67
N ILE A 59 -0.21 3.10 3.99
CA ILE A 59 0.06 4.53 4.08
C ILE A 59 0.04 5.08 2.66
N VAL A 60 -0.82 6.06 2.39
CA VAL A 60 -1.02 6.63 1.06
C VAL A 60 -0.80 8.14 1.10
N ASP A 61 0.14 8.62 0.30
CA ASP A 61 0.30 10.06 0.06
C ASP A 61 -0.75 10.55 -0.95
N GLN A 62 -1.56 11.55 -0.56
CA GLN A 62 -2.66 12.04 -1.41
C GLN A 62 -2.15 12.78 -2.65
N ALA A 63 -1.02 13.49 -2.56
CA ALA A 63 -0.47 14.28 -3.66
C ALA A 63 0.06 13.43 -4.82
N THR A 64 0.53 12.21 -4.55
CA THR A 64 1.12 11.31 -5.56
C THR A 64 0.34 10.01 -5.75
N SER A 65 -0.56 9.69 -4.81
CA SER A 65 -1.13 8.35 -4.64
C SER A 65 -0.04 7.29 -4.45
N PHE A 66 1.13 7.62 -3.92
CA PHE A 66 2.17 6.64 -3.62
C PHE A 66 1.74 5.82 -2.40
N LYS A 67 1.82 4.48 -2.51
CA LYS A 67 1.40 3.55 -1.46
C LYS A 67 2.62 2.94 -0.80
N ILE A 68 2.61 2.89 0.52
CA ILE A 68 3.59 2.19 1.33
C ILE A 68 2.83 1.19 2.18
N VAL A 69 3.33 -0.04 2.25
CA VAL A 69 2.76 -1.09 3.09
C VAL A 69 3.81 -1.55 4.10
N GLN A 70 3.42 -1.63 5.36
CA GLN A 70 4.22 -2.23 6.43
C GLN A 70 3.53 -3.49 6.94
N LEU A 71 4.21 -4.63 6.85
CA LEU A 71 3.70 -5.92 7.34
C LEU A 71 3.86 -6.01 8.86
N LEU A 72 2.82 -6.45 9.56
CA LEU A 72 2.77 -6.45 11.03
C LEU A 72 2.36 -7.83 11.56
N LYS A 73 2.92 -8.19 12.73
CA LYS A 73 2.51 -9.40 13.46
C LYS A 73 1.32 -9.11 14.37
N HIS A 74 1.32 -7.93 14.99
CA HIS A 74 0.24 -7.48 15.87
C HIS A 74 -0.29 -6.12 15.43
N LYS A 75 -1.59 -5.88 15.64
CA LYS A 75 -2.20 -4.56 15.40
C LYS A 75 -1.55 -3.43 16.22
N SER A 76 -0.99 -3.76 17.38
CA SER A 76 -0.27 -2.81 18.24
C SER A 76 1.01 -2.27 17.61
N ASP A 77 1.56 -2.94 16.60
CA ASP A 77 2.80 -2.54 15.93
C ASP A 77 2.58 -1.35 14.98
N ALA A 78 1.32 -1.06 14.61
CA ALA A 78 0.95 -0.07 13.61
C ALA A 78 1.48 1.33 13.92
N PHE A 79 1.34 1.80 15.18
CA PHE A 79 1.82 3.13 15.56
C PHE A 79 3.34 3.27 15.37
N ASN A 80 4.12 2.31 15.87
CA ASN A 80 5.58 2.38 15.78
C ASN A 80 6.05 2.34 14.32
N GLN A 81 5.45 1.48 13.50
CA GLN A 81 5.78 1.40 12.08
C GLN A 81 5.38 2.67 11.32
N PHE A 82 4.24 3.26 11.64
CA PHE A 82 3.86 4.57 11.10
C PHE A 82 4.90 5.64 11.40
N VAL A 83 5.36 5.76 12.66
CA VAL A 83 6.36 6.76 13.04
C VAL A 83 7.66 6.57 12.28
N ILE A 84 8.13 5.32 12.15
CA ILE A 84 9.34 5.01 11.38
C ILE A 84 9.19 5.47 9.94
N VAL A 85 8.09 5.08 9.28
CA VAL A 85 7.86 5.43 7.88
C VAL A 85 7.78 6.94 7.69
N ILE A 86 7.01 7.66 8.51
CA ILE A 86 6.89 9.12 8.36
C ILE A 86 8.24 9.80 8.54
N LYS A 87 9.02 9.43 9.56
CA LYS A 87 10.37 10.00 9.76
C LYS A 87 11.30 9.74 8.58
N GLU A 88 11.26 8.54 8.01
CA GLU A 88 12.01 8.22 6.79
C GLU A 88 11.61 9.12 5.62
N MET A 89 10.30 9.38 5.45
CA MET A 89 9.81 10.22 4.35
C MET A 89 10.11 11.70 4.55
N GLU A 90 9.96 12.21 5.77
CA GLU A 90 10.34 13.58 6.13
C GLU A 90 11.84 13.79 5.90
N THR A 91 12.68 12.80 6.25
CA THR A 91 14.13 12.85 6.01
C THR A 91 14.48 12.79 4.52
N LEU A 92 13.79 11.94 3.76
CA LEU A 92 14.10 11.71 2.36
C LEU A 92 13.67 12.88 1.46
N HIS A 93 12.53 13.49 1.76
CA HIS A 93 11.91 14.48 0.87
C HIS A 93 12.00 15.90 1.40
N TYR A 94 12.23 16.09 2.69
CA TYR A 94 12.28 17.36 3.44
C TYR A 94 10.95 18.10 3.76
N PRO A 95 9.73 17.74 3.29
CA PRO A 95 8.52 18.29 3.88
C PRO A 95 8.18 17.56 5.19
N LEU A 96 7.46 18.24 6.08
CA LEU A 96 6.87 17.65 7.27
C LEU A 96 5.45 17.18 6.97
N LEU A 97 5.00 16.13 7.67
CA LEU A 97 3.61 15.72 7.63
C LEU A 97 2.71 16.86 8.13
N THR A 98 1.72 17.26 7.33
CA THR A 98 0.79 18.34 7.70
C THR A 98 -0.57 17.80 8.18
N LYS A 99 -1.13 16.83 7.47
CA LYS A 99 -2.43 16.23 7.77
C LYS A 99 -2.37 14.71 7.70
N LEU A 100 -2.86 14.05 8.74
CA LEU A 100 -3.05 12.60 8.79
C LEU A 100 -4.55 12.28 8.80
N ILE A 101 -4.97 11.36 7.94
CA ILE A 101 -6.33 10.83 7.91
C ILE A 101 -6.28 9.34 8.24
N SER A 102 -7.06 8.91 9.23
CA SER A 102 -7.28 7.50 9.55
C SER A 102 -8.75 7.22 9.78
N ASP A 103 -9.13 5.94 9.83
CA ASP A 103 -10.42 5.56 10.40
C ASP A 103 -10.43 5.73 11.93
N CYS A 104 -11.58 5.46 12.54
CA CYS A 104 -11.76 5.46 13.99
C CYS A 104 -11.29 4.13 14.64
N GLY A 105 -10.33 3.42 14.02
CA GLY A 105 -9.74 2.22 14.59
C GLY A 105 -9.10 2.48 15.96
N GLY A 106 -9.26 1.57 16.91
CA GLY A 106 -8.75 1.73 18.27
C GLY A 106 -7.22 1.88 18.34
N GLU A 107 -6.52 1.34 17.36
CA GLU A 107 -5.09 1.50 17.13
C GLU A 107 -4.69 2.95 16.80
N PHE A 108 -5.56 3.72 16.16
CA PHE A 108 -5.33 5.12 15.77
C PHE A 108 -5.86 6.12 16.78
N LEU A 109 -6.83 5.72 17.61
CA LEU A 109 -7.39 6.53 18.71
C LEU A 109 -6.52 6.55 19.98
N ASN A 110 -5.30 6.03 19.92
CA ASN A 110 -4.44 5.89 21.09
C ASN A 110 -3.81 7.22 21.55
N LYS A 111 -3.40 7.29 22.82
CA LYS A 111 -2.72 8.48 23.38
C LYS A 111 -1.40 8.81 22.66
N ASN A 112 -0.80 7.86 21.96
CA ASN A 112 0.48 8.06 21.29
C ASN A 112 0.31 8.88 20.00
N PHE A 113 -0.72 8.61 19.18
CA PHE A 113 -1.05 9.45 18.02
C PHE A 113 -1.36 10.88 18.42
N LYS A 114 -2.14 11.07 19.50
CA LYS A 114 -2.43 12.41 20.05
C LYS A 114 -1.17 13.13 20.54
N LYS A 115 -0.22 12.43 21.16
CA LYS A 115 1.07 13.02 21.55
C LYS A 115 1.93 13.36 20.35
N LEU A 116 1.97 12.47 19.36
CA LEU A 116 2.76 12.64 18.16
C LEU A 116 2.27 13.83 17.34
N SER A 117 0.95 14.02 17.19
CA SER A 117 0.38 15.15 16.47
C SER A 117 0.75 16.50 17.08
N VAL A 118 0.93 16.56 18.41
CA VAL A 118 1.40 17.77 19.11
C VAL A 118 2.91 17.99 18.90
N ILE A 119 3.72 16.92 18.97
CA ILE A 119 5.18 17.02 18.83
C ILE A 119 5.59 17.34 17.39
N HIS A 120 4.98 16.68 16.41
CA HIS A 120 5.25 16.85 14.98
C HIS A 120 4.36 17.92 14.32
N VAL A 121 3.46 18.55 15.09
CA VAL A 121 2.58 19.65 14.65
C VAL A 121 1.78 19.32 13.38
N PHE A 122 1.19 18.13 13.33
CA PHE A 122 0.27 17.74 12.26
C PHE A 122 -1.16 17.60 12.76
N ILE A 123 -2.13 17.78 11.87
CA ILE A 123 -3.55 17.63 12.17
C ILE A 123 -3.96 16.18 11.92
N HIS A 124 -4.46 15.49 12.94
CA HIS A 124 -5.04 14.15 12.78
C HIS A 124 -6.55 14.25 12.66
N VAL A 125 -7.07 13.89 11.48
CA VAL A 125 -8.50 13.83 11.16
C VAL A 125 -8.95 12.37 11.15
N PHE A 126 -10.03 12.07 11.85
CA PHE A 126 -10.65 10.76 11.84
C PHE A 126 -11.82 10.75 10.86
N SER A 127 -11.90 9.75 9.98
CA SER A 127 -13.09 9.54 9.15
C SER A 127 -14.22 8.98 10.01
N PRO A 128 -15.38 9.66 10.12
CA PRO A 128 -16.53 9.12 10.83
C PRO A 128 -16.93 7.74 10.30
N ALA A 129 -17.39 6.86 11.20
CA ALA A 129 -17.99 5.59 10.81
C ALA A 129 -19.14 5.85 9.82
N ASN A 130 -19.17 5.09 8.72
CA ASN A 130 -20.14 5.21 7.62
C ASN A 130 -20.00 6.45 6.71
N THR A 131 -18.86 7.15 6.73
CA THR A 131 -18.50 8.14 5.69
C THR A 131 -17.29 7.68 4.88
N PRO A 132 -17.49 6.78 3.88
CA PRO A 132 -16.39 6.29 3.03
C PRO A 132 -15.67 7.41 2.25
N GLN A 133 -16.17 8.65 2.29
CA GLN A 133 -15.53 9.77 1.63
C GLN A 133 -14.24 10.24 2.31
N HIS A 134 -14.05 10.05 3.62
CA HIS A 134 -12.90 10.69 4.29
C HIS A 134 -11.61 9.88 4.17
N ASN A 135 -11.64 8.55 4.32
CA ASN A 135 -10.44 7.70 4.19
C ASN A 135 -10.36 6.91 2.87
N GLY A 136 -11.16 7.29 1.86
CA GLY A 136 -11.28 6.51 0.62
C GLY A 136 -9.99 6.36 -0.19
N PHE A 137 -8.92 7.13 0.06
CA PHE A 137 -7.61 6.87 -0.54
C PHE A 137 -6.95 5.60 0.00
N ALA A 138 -6.94 5.40 1.32
CA ALA A 138 -6.38 4.20 1.92
C ALA A 138 -7.27 2.98 1.64
N GLU A 139 -8.60 3.12 1.74
CA GLU A 139 -9.54 2.03 1.46
C GLU A 139 -9.43 1.52 0.01
N ARG A 140 -9.43 2.42 -0.99
CA ARG A 140 -9.26 2.05 -2.40
C ARG A 140 -7.87 1.47 -2.68
N ALA A 141 -6.84 1.96 -2.00
CA ALA A 141 -5.50 1.39 -2.09
C ALA A 141 -5.50 -0.05 -1.57
N ASN A 142 -6.09 -0.30 -0.40
CA ASN A 142 -6.22 -1.63 0.21
C ASN A 142 -6.95 -2.59 -0.71
N GLN A 143 -8.08 -2.18 -1.26
CA GLN A 143 -8.84 -2.97 -2.22
C GLN A 143 -7.99 -3.35 -3.44
N THR A 144 -7.38 -2.35 -4.10
CA THR A 144 -6.53 -2.59 -5.28
C THR A 144 -5.35 -3.51 -4.96
N ILE A 145 -4.71 -3.31 -3.80
CA ILE A 145 -3.56 -4.11 -3.35
C ILE A 145 -3.97 -5.56 -3.10
N LEU A 146 -5.08 -5.78 -2.40
CA LEU A 146 -5.60 -7.12 -2.09
C LEU A 146 -6.01 -7.88 -3.35
N GLU A 147 -6.73 -7.24 -4.28
CA GLU A 147 -7.15 -7.87 -5.54
C GLU A 147 -5.96 -8.34 -6.36
N LYS A 148 -4.98 -7.46 -6.55
CA LYS A 148 -3.75 -7.80 -7.27
C LYS A 148 -2.95 -8.88 -6.56
N ALA A 149 -2.85 -8.84 -5.22
CA ALA A 149 -2.17 -9.87 -4.46
C ALA A 149 -2.84 -11.24 -4.60
N ARG A 150 -4.18 -11.29 -4.56
CA ARG A 150 -4.95 -12.52 -4.85
C ARG A 150 -4.68 -13.05 -6.25
N CYS A 151 -4.70 -12.17 -7.26
CA CYS A 151 -4.37 -12.55 -8.64
C CYS A 151 -2.94 -13.12 -8.73
N ILE A 152 -1.96 -12.44 -8.14
CA ILE A 152 -0.55 -12.84 -8.12
C ILE A 152 -0.37 -14.23 -7.48
N LEU A 153 -1.02 -14.48 -6.34
CA LEU A 153 -0.97 -15.77 -5.65
C LEU A 153 -1.66 -16.87 -6.46
N SER A 154 -2.86 -16.60 -6.96
CA SER A 154 -3.63 -17.57 -7.76
C SER A 154 -2.88 -18.01 -9.01
N ASN A 155 -2.11 -17.10 -9.63
CA ASN A 155 -1.35 -17.39 -10.83
C ASN A 155 0.00 -18.09 -10.54
N SER A 156 0.55 -17.97 -9.33
CA SER A 156 1.87 -18.55 -9.00
C SER A 156 1.82 -19.99 -8.50
N ASN A 157 0.62 -20.53 -8.21
CA ASN A 157 0.44 -21.81 -7.54
C ASN A 157 1.15 -21.93 -6.18
N LEU A 158 1.52 -20.80 -5.56
CA LEU A 158 2.11 -20.80 -4.23
C LEU A 158 1.01 -20.88 -3.15
N PRO A 159 1.32 -21.45 -1.96
CA PRO A 159 0.40 -21.44 -0.84
C PRO A 159 -0.04 -20.02 -0.45
N ASN A 160 -1.26 -19.88 0.05
CA ASN A 160 -1.80 -18.60 0.53
C ASN A 160 -0.98 -17.98 1.68
N THR A 161 -0.11 -18.75 2.34
CA THR A 161 0.83 -18.24 3.34
C THR A 161 1.87 -17.26 2.76
N TYR A 162 2.05 -17.19 1.43
CA TYR A 162 2.89 -16.19 0.76
C TYR A 162 2.18 -14.85 0.52
N TRP A 163 1.04 -14.61 1.19
CA TRP A 163 0.27 -13.39 0.98
C TRP A 163 1.05 -12.13 1.29
N ALA A 164 1.95 -12.14 2.27
CA ALA A 164 2.72 -10.98 2.66
C ALA A 164 3.66 -10.51 1.52
N GLU A 165 4.33 -11.45 0.87
CA GLU A 165 5.17 -11.20 -0.30
C GLU A 165 4.34 -10.74 -1.49
N ALA A 166 3.17 -11.35 -1.71
CA ALA A 166 2.25 -10.95 -2.77
C ALA A 166 1.72 -9.52 -2.58
N ILE A 167 1.44 -9.09 -1.33
CA ILE A 167 1.06 -7.71 -0.99
C ILE A 167 2.18 -6.73 -1.31
N ASN A 168 3.43 -7.06 -0.98
CA ASN A 168 4.59 -6.21 -1.29
C ASN A 168 4.79 -6.02 -2.81
N ILE A 169 4.67 -7.11 -3.58
CA ILE A 169 4.76 -7.04 -5.04
C ILE A 169 3.58 -6.27 -5.62
N SER A 170 2.36 -6.55 -5.15
CA SER A 170 1.15 -5.84 -5.53
C SER A 170 1.28 -4.33 -5.32
N THR A 171 1.75 -3.92 -4.13
CA THR A 171 2.01 -2.51 -3.79
C THR A 171 3.05 -1.89 -4.71
N THR A 172 4.14 -2.62 -4.98
CA THR A 172 5.18 -2.18 -5.91
C THR A 172 4.57 -1.93 -7.31
N LEU A 173 3.82 -2.89 -7.84
CA LEU A 173 3.16 -2.74 -9.15
C LEU A 173 2.20 -1.55 -9.17
N CYS A 174 1.40 -1.35 -8.12
CA CYS A 174 0.51 -0.19 -7.97
C CYS A 174 1.24 1.16 -8.02
N ASN A 175 2.51 1.22 -7.60
CA ASN A 175 3.32 2.44 -7.66
C ASN A 175 4.02 2.61 -9.01
N LEU A 176 4.25 1.53 -9.76
CA LEU A 176 4.94 1.58 -11.06
C LEU A 176 3.98 1.87 -12.22
N VAL A 177 2.70 1.50 -12.10
CA VAL A 177 1.69 1.66 -13.17
C VAL A 177 1.22 3.12 -13.25
N PRO A 178 1.32 3.77 -14.43
CA PRO A 178 0.75 5.10 -14.66
C PRO A 178 -0.79 5.09 -14.66
N THR A 179 -1.41 6.17 -14.21
CA THR A 179 -2.88 6.31 -14.22
C THR A 179 -3.36 7.56 -14.95
N PRO A 180 -4.49 7.51 -15.69
CA PRO A 180 -5.06 8.67 -16.37
C PRO A 180 -5.37 9.83 -15.42
N SER A 181 -5.86 9.51 -14.21
CA SER A 181 -6.12 10.47 -13.13
C SER A 181 -4.90 11.29 -12.71
N ARG A 182 -3.69 10.89 -13.12
CA ARG A 182 -2.41 11.50 -12.78
C ARG A 182 -1.62 11.92 -14.02
N LYS A 183 -2.31 12.35 -15.08
CA LYS A 183 -1.69 12.77 -16.36
C LYS A 183 -0.77 11.70 -16.95
N ASN A 184 -1.15 10.42 -16.77
CA ASN A 184 -0.36 9.26 -17.19
C ASN A 184 1.04 9.19 -16.58
N LEU A 185 1.22 9.72 -15.37
CA LEU A 185 2.42 9.52 -14.56
C LEU A 185 2.16 8.43 -13.51
N SER A 186 3.19 7.64 -13.21
CA SER A 186 3.11 6.65 -12.14
C SER A 186 3.31 7.31 -10.76
N PRO A 187 2.69 6.78 -9.69
CA PRO A 187 2.94 7.27 -8.34
C PRO A 187 4.44 7.30 -8.00
N TYR A 188 5.20 6.29 -8.44
CA TYR A 188 6.66 6.26 -8.29
C TYR A 188 7.33 7.48 -8.93
N SER A 189 6.92 7.86 -10.14
CA SER A 189 7.52 8.99 -10.85
C SER A 189 7.23 10.31 -10.16
N LEU A 190 6.02 10.48 -9.65
CA LEU A 190 5.63 11.66 -8.87
C LEU A 190 6.37 11.71 -7.53
N TRP A 191 6.49 10.57 -6.84
CA TRP A 191 7.14 10.44 -5.54
C TRP A 191 8.65 10.64 -5.59
N ARG A 192 9.34 9.92 -6.50
CA ARG A 192 10.81 9.95 -6.61
C ARG A 192 11.34 11.01 -7.57
N LYS A 193 10.46 11.70 -8.30
CA LYS A 193 10.83 12.60 -9.41
C LYS A 193 11.74 11.92 -10.43
N ALA A 194 11.55 10.61 -10.64
CA ALA A 194 12.42 9.77 -11.46
C ALA A 194 11.62 8.63 -12.12
N SER A 195 12.04 8.20 -13.31
CA SER A 195 11.37 7.10 -14.02
C SER A 195 11.59 5.74 -13.32
N PRO A 196 10.56 4.88 -13.25
CA PRO A 196 10.68 3.55 -12.65
C PRO A 196 11.61 2.64 -13.45
N ARG A 197 12.51 1.93 -12.75
CA ARG A 197 13.39 0.92 -13.36
C ARG A 197 12.72 -0.46 -13.33
N ILE A 198 12.02 -0.82 -14.40
CA ILE A 198 11.22 -2.06 -14.50
C ILE A 198 12.01 -3.31 -14.92
N LYS A 199 13.27 -3.17 -15.34
CA LYS A 199 14.10 -4.29 -15.86
C LYS A 199 14.34 -5.43 -14.85
N LYS A 200 14.10 -5.19 -13.55
CA LYS A 200 14.29 -6.16 -12.47
C LYS A 200 12.98 -6.84 -12.03
N LEU A 201 11.85 -6.56 -12.70
CA LEU A 201 10.60 -7.24 -12.40
C LEU A 201 10.67 -8.69 -12.90
N CYS A 202 10.40 -9.62 -12.00
CA CYS A 202 10.30 -11.04 -12.30
C CYS A 202 8.88 -11.54 -11.98
N VAL A 203 8.48 -12.64 -12.62
CA VAL A 203 7.21 -13.31 -12.32
C VAL A 203 7.25 -13.80 -10.87
N PHE A 204 6.18 -13.52 -10.10
CA PHE A 204 6.08 -13.99 -8.72
C PHE A 204 6.10 -15.52 -8.66
N GLY A 205 6.93 -16.07 -7.78
CA GLY A 205 7.16 -17.52 -7.70
C GLY A 205 8.17 -18.08 -8.71
N CYS A 206 8.83 -17.23 -9.51
CA CYS A 206 9.92 -17.71 -10.37
C CYS A 206 11.08 -18.29 -9.55
N ARG A 207 11.85 -19.20 -10.15
CA ARG A 207 13.08 -19.72 -9.53
C ARG A 207 14.07 -18.57 -9.30
N ALA A 208 14.58 -18.47 -8.09
CA ALA A 208 15.63 -17.52 -7.72
C ALA A 208 16.87 -18.28 -7.22
N VAL A 209 18.05 -17.74 -7.50
CA VAL A 209 19.30 -18.27 -6.96
C VAL A 209 19.58 -17.56 -5.63
N CYS A 210 19.50 -18.30 -4.52
CA CYS A 210 19.96 -17.81 -3.23
C CYS A 210 21.46 -18.08 -3.12
N GLY A 211 22.28 -17.04 -3.29
CA GLY A 211 23.70 -17.13 -2.97
C GLY A 211 23.87 -17.12 -1.45
N ASN A 212 24.58 -18.11 -0.90
CA ASN A 212 25.02 -18.04 0.50
C ASN A 212 25.93 -16.82 0.68
N ILE A 213 25.43 -15.77 1.31
CA ILE A 213 26.20 -14.54 1.61
C ILE A 213 27.07 -14.73 2.86
N TYR A 214 27.01 -15.90 3.51
CA TYR A 214 27.97 -16.26 4.54
C TYR A 214 29.19 -16.92 3.89
N PRO A 215 30.40 -16.32 3.96
CA PRO A 215 31.61 -17.05 3.64
C PRO A 215 31.67 -18.28 4.55
N LYS A 216 31.82 -19.47 3.94
CA LYS A 216 32.11 -20.71 4.65
C LYS A 216 33.42 -20.50 5.43
N GLY A 217 33.36 -20.23 6.74
CA GLY A 217 34.62 -20.08 7.49
C GLY A 217 34.62 -19.44 8.87
N PHE A 218 33.53 -19.45 9.65
CA PHE A 218 33.66 -19.26 11.10
C PHE A 218 33.03 -20.45 11.82
N ARG A 219 33.91 -21.40 12.13
CA ARG A 219 33.73 -22.47 13.11
C ARG A 219 34.45 -22.04 14.38
#